data_AF-A0A7I7Q9Q3-F1
#
_entry.id   AF-A0A7I7Q9Q3-F1
#
_cell.length_a   1.000
_cell.length_b   1.000
_cell.length_c   1.000
_cell.angle_alpha   90.00
_cell.angle_beta   90.00
_cell.angle_gamma   90.00
#
_symmetry.space_group_name_H-M   'P 1'
#
loop_
_entity.id
_entity.type
_entity.pdbx_description
1 polymer ?
#
loop_
_entity_poly.entity_id
_entity_poly.type
_entity_poly.pdbx_seq_one_letter_code
_entity_poly.pdbx_strand_id
1 'polypeptide(L)'
;MINPANQQTVAELTLGTPADVDRAVAAARLALRERATTPAQRCTVLTRLADLTELHTPELVDDEVRQTGKPLRLAEEFDVPGTTRVRIAPRASPEINTGCVQLFTRRTPNHQTRDERHHRSSRKTLVTNSLHPPKVA
;
A
#
# COMPACT_ATOMS: atom_id res chain seq x y z
N MET A 1 12.31 -13.27 -18.69
CA MET A 1 11.15 -12.41 -18.44
C MET A 1 10.88 -11.59 -19.69
N ILE A 2 9.64 -11.64 -20.20
CA ILE A 2 9.24 -11.02 -21.47
C ILE A 2 8.21 -9.93 -21.19
N ASN A 3 8.31 -8.79 -21.88
CA ASN A 3 7.35 -7.73 -21.78
C ASN A 3 6.05 -8.13 -22.52
N PRO A 4 4.90 -8.17 -21.83
CA PRO A 4 3.66 -8.63 -22.45
C PRO A 4 3.11 -7.67 -23.52
N ALA A 5 3.47 -6.38 -23.49
CA ALA A 5 2.97 -5.37 -24.42
C ALA A 5 3.64 -5.43 -25.80
N ASN A 6 4.90 -5.86 -25.88
CA ASN A 6 5.68 -5.82 -27.13
C ASN A 6 6.52 -7.07 -27.41
N GLN A 7 6.46 -8.09 -26.54
CA GLN A 7 7.18 -9.36 -26.66
C GLN A 7 8.71 -9.26 -26.63
N GLN A 8 9.27 -8.14 -26.18
CA GLN A 8 10.71 -7.97 -26.02
C GLN A 8 11.20 -8.56 -24.69
N THR A 9 12.43 -9.07 -24.67
CA THR A 9 13.08 -9.55 -23.45
C THR A 9 13.34 -8.38 -22.49
N VAL A 10 12.89 -8.51 -21.24
CA VAL A 10 13.14 -7.52 -20.17
C VAL A 10 14.38 -7.93 -19.36
N ALA A 11 14.46 -9.19 -18.96
CA ALA A 11 15.60 -9.75 -18.22
C ALA A 11 15.70 -11.26 -18.39
N GLU A 12 16.91 -11.78 -18.31
CA GLU A 12 17.18 -13.22 -18.16
C GLU A 12 17.38 -13.52 -16.67
N LEU A 13 16.66 -14.52 -16.17
CA LEU A 13 16.63 -14.85 -14.75
C LEU A 13 17.02 -16.32 -14.58
N THR A 14 17.83 -16.61 -13.56
CA THR A 14 18.10 -17.98 -13.14
C THR A 14 16.96 -18.46 -12.25
N LEU A 15 16.43 -19.65 -12.52
CA LEU A 15 15.39 -20.23 -11.68
C LEU A 15 16.00 -20.74 -10.37
N GLY A 16 15.36 -20.38 -9.25
CA GLY A 16 15.77 -20.86 -7.94
C GLY A 16 15.57 -22.37 -7.81
N THR A 17 16.53 -23.02 -7.15
CA THR A 17 16.53 -24.45 -6.82
C THR A 17 16.08 -24.66 -5.36
N PRO A 18 15.68 -25.88 -4.97
CA PRO A 18 15.41 -26.20 -3.57
C PRO A 18 16.59 -25.86 -2.64
N ALA A 19 17.82 -26.06 -3.10
CA ALA A 19 19.02 -25.71 -2.34
C ALA A 19 19.15 -24.20 -2.09
N ASP A 20 18.68 -23.35 -3.02
CA ASP A 20 18.68 -21.89 -2.82
C ASP A 20 17.68 -21.48 -1.74
N VAL A 21 16.52 -22.15 -1.70
CA VAL A 21 15.51 -21.97 -0.64
C VAL A 21 16.09 -22.35 0.71
N ASP A 22 16.75 -23.51 0.82
CA ASP A 22 17.37 -23.96 2.06
C ASP A 22 18.41 -22.96 2.58
N ARG A 23 19.26 -22.44 1.67
CA ARG A 23 20.25 -21.39 2.03
C ARG A 23 19.57 -20.11 2.49
N ALA A 24 18.54 -19.64 1.80
CA ALA A 24 17.80 -18.42 2.17
C ALA A 24 17.12 -18.56 3.54
N VAL A 25 16.46 -19.69 3.81
CA VAL A 25 15.78 -19.95 5.09
C VAL A 25 16.80 -20.07 6.24
N ALA A 26 17.92 -20.75 6.01
CA ALA A 26 18.98 -20.86 7.01
C ALA A 26 19.56 -19.47 7.38
N ALA A 27 19.84 -18.64 6.38
CA ALA A 27 20.34 -17.28 6.57
C ALA A 27 19.33 -16.40 7.34
N ALA A 28 18.04 -16.46 6.96
CA ALA A 28 16.99 -15.71 7.65
C ALA A 28 16.84 -16.13 9.12
N ARG A 29 16.92 -17.43 9.42
CA ARG A 29 16.87 -17.95 10.80
C ARG A 29 18.08 -17.53 11.63
N LEU A 30 19.26 -17.48 11.02
CA LEU A 30 20.47 -16.99 11.69
C LEU A 30 20.31 -15.51 12.05
N ALA A 31 19.97 -14.67 11.07
CA ALA A 31 19.75 -13.24 11.27
C ALA A 31 18.67 -12.94 12.32
N LEU A 32 17.59 -13.74 12.37
CA LEU A 32 16.53 -13.59 13.38
C LEU A 32 17.01 -13.94 14.80
N ARG A 33 17.86 -14.97 14.94
CA ARG A 33 18.40 -15.40 16.24
C ARG A 33 19.47 -14.45 16.75
N GLU A 34 20.33 -13.96 15.86
CA GLU A 34 21.48 -13.10 16.20
C GLU A 34 21.13 -11.61 16.21
N ARG A 35 19.84 -11.23 16.16
CA ARG A 35 19.46 -9.82 16.13
C ARG A 35 19.84 -9.11 17.44
N ALA A 36 20.98 -8.43 17.41
CA ALA A 36 21.41 -7.53 18.47
C ALA A 36 20.94 -6.08 18.25
N THR A 37 20.25 -5.80 17.14
CA THR A 37 19.83 -4.43 16.78
C THR A 37 18.69 -3.90 17.66
N THR A 38 18.82 -2.68 18.15
CA THR A 38 17.75 -1.97 18.85
C THR A 38 16.63 -1.56 17.89
N PRO A 39 15.40 -1.28 18.37
CA PRO A 39 14.35 -0.71 17.54
C PRO A 39 14.78 0.53 16.76
N ALA A 40 15.54 1.43 17.41
CA ALA A 40 16.05 2.64 16.78
C ALA A 40 16.98 2.34 15.59
N GLN A 41 17.93 1.42 15.77
CA GLN A 41 18.85 1.02 14.69
C GLN A 41 18.10 0.42 13.48
N ARG A 42 17.06 -0.39 13.73
CA ARG A 42 16.22 -0.93 12.66
C ARG A 42 15.44 0.17 11.93
N CYS A 43 14.84 1.10 12.68
CA CYS A 43 14.15 2.25 12.08
C CYS A 43 15.09 3.07 11.20
N THR A 44 16.35 3.29 11.61
CA THR A 44 17.34 4.00 10.78
C THR A 44 17.58 3.30 9.45
N VAL A 45 17.77 1.97 9.45
CA VAL A 45 17.99 1.20 8.22
C VAL A 45 16.76 1.21 7.33
N LEU A 46 15.56 1.01 7.90
CA LEU A 46 14.31 1.01 7.13
C LEU A 46 13.97 2.40 6.56
N THR A 47 14.26 3.48 7.28
CA THR A 47 14.10 4.83 6.76
C THR A 47 15.06 5.08 5.60
N ARG A 48 16.33 4.64 5.71
CA ARG A 48 17.28 4.74 4.59
C ARG A 48 16.82 3.93 3.38
N LEU A 49 16.24 2.75 3.58
CA LEU A 49 15.64 1.97 2.50
C LEU A 49 14.48 2.72 1.83
N ALA A 50 13.63 3.39 2.62
CA ALA A 50 12.55 4.23 2.09
C ALA A 50 13.12 5.36 1.22
N ASP A 51 14.15 6.07 1.69
CA ASP A 51 14.79 7.16 0.96
C ASP A 51 15.40 6.68 -0.36
N LEU A 52 16.06 5.51 -0.35
CA LEU A 52 16.61 4.89 -1.55
C LEU A 52 15.51 4.46 -2.53
N THR A 53 14.42 3.87 -2.02
CA THR A 53 13.29 3.47 -2.86
C THR A 53 12.63 4.69 -3.50
N GLU A 54 12.47 5.79 -2.75
CA GLU A 54 11.97 7.07 -3.28
C GLU A 54 12.88 7.61 -4.38
N LEU A 55 14.21 7.61 -4.16
CA LEU A 55 15.20 8.05 -5.13
C LEU A 55 15.14 7.26 -6.46
N HIS A 56 14.90 5.95 -6.37
CA HIS A 56 14.83 5.05 -7.54
C HIS A 56 13.40 4.87 -8.09
N THR A 57 12.43 5.66 -7.66
CA THR A 57 11.02 5.54 -8.11
C THR A 57 10.87 5.50 -9.63
N PRO A 58 11.51 6.37 -10.43
CA PRO A 58 11.34 6.35 -11.89
C PRO A 58 11.78 5.03 -12.53
N GLU A 59 12.88 4.44 -12.04
CA GLU A 59 13.42 3.17 -12.51
C GLU A 59 12.49 2.00 -12.12
N LEU A 60 12.04 1.98 -10.86
CA LEU A 60 11.10 0.96 -10.37
C LEU A 60 9.76 0.98 -11.11
N VAL A 61 9.27 2.17 -11.50
CA VAL A 61 8.05 2.32 -12.31
C VAL A 61 8.25 1.75 -13.71
N ASP A 62 9.36 2.06 -14.39
CA ASP A 62 9.66 1.53 -15.73
C ASP A 62 9.72 0.01 -15.70
N ASP A 63 10.43 -0.55 -14.73
CA ASP A 63 10.54 -2.00 -14.55
C ASP A 63 9.16 -2.63 -14.29
N GLU A 64 8.37 -2.11 -13.35
CA GLU A 64 7.04 -2.66 -13.06
C GLU A 64 6.15 -2.67 -14.32
N VAL A 65 6.15 -1.59 -15.10
CA VAL A 65 5.39 -1.49 -16.35
C VAL A 65 5.89 -2.50 -17.39
N ARG A 66 7.20 -2.61 -17.60
CA ARG A 66 7.78 -3.54 -18.58
C ARG A 66 7.57 -5.00 -18.19
N GLN A 67 7.54 -5.29 -16.90
CA GLN A 67 7.38 -6.64 -16.36
C GLN A 67 5.93 -7.12 -16.43
N THR A 68 4.97 -6.26 -16.07
CA THR A 68 3.57 -6.68 -15.92
C THR A 68 2.66 -6.19 -17.05
N GLY A 69 3.11 -5.21 -17.85
CA GLY A 69 2.29 -4.56 -18.88
C GLY A 69 1.17 -3.66 -18.34
N LYS A 70 1.26 -3.22 -17.08
CA LYS A 70 0.23 -2.35 -16.49
C LYS A 70 0.34 -0.93 -17.04
N PRO A 71 -0.76 -0.14 -17.05
CA PRO A 71 -0.67 1.26 -17.43
C PRO A 71 0.29 2.02 -16.52
N LEU A 72 1.11 2.90 -17.09
CA LEU A 72 2.10 3.72 -16.36
C LEU A 72 1.50 4.40 -15.13
N ARG A 73 0.31 5.00 -15.30
CA ARG A 73 -0.41 5.69 -14.22
C ARG A 73 -0.69 4.78 -13.01
N LEU A 74 -0.96 3.50 -13.22
CA LEU A 74 -1.18 2.56 -12.10
C LEU A 74 0.12 2.31 -11.32
N ALA A 75 1.23 2.12 -12.03
CA ALA A 75 2.54 1.94 -11.42
C ALA A 75 3.01 3.20 -10.67
N GLU A 76 2.83 4.38 -11.28
CA GLU A 76 3.24 5.68 -10.73
C GLU A 76 2.42 6.15 -9.54
N GLU A 77 1.12 5.86 -9.49
CA GLU A 77 0.23 6.37 -8.44
C GLU A 77 0.00 5.39 -7.29
N PHE A 78 0.12 4.07 -7.55
CA PHE A 78 -0.27 3.04 -6.59
C PHE A 78 0.86 2.09 -6.22
N ASP A 79 1.48 1.40 -7.18
CA ASP A 79 2.38 0.29 -6.87
C ASP A 79 3.69 0.74 -6.22
N VAL A 80 4.42 1.64 -6.91
CA VAL A 80 5.72 2.10 -6.42
C VAL A 80 5.58 3.04 -5.22
N PRO A 81 4.67 4.05 -5.23
CA PRO A 81 4.44 4.87 -4.04
C PRO A 81 3.84 4.09 -2.86
N GLY A 82 3.12 3.00 -3.11
CA GLY A 82 2.64 2.10 -2.05
C GLY A 82 3.79 1.43 -1.30
N THR A 83 4.88 1.12 -2.01
CA THR A 83 6.06 0.41 -1.50
C THR A 83 7.01 1.32 -0.71
N THR A 84 7.13 2.60 -1.08
CA THR A 84 7.94 3.60 -0.34
C THR A 84 7.38 3.95 1.05
N ARG A 85 6.15 3.51 1.37
CA ARG A 85 5.51 3.72 2.69
C ARG A 85 6.13 2.92 3.83
N VAL A 86 7.28 2.28 3.62
CA VAL A 86 8.12 1.74 4.70
C VAL A 86 8.70 2.83 5.60
N ARG A 87 8.56 4.12 5.25
CA ARG A 87 8.98 5.26 6.08
C ARG A 87 8.26 5.25 7.43
N ILE A 88 8.99 4.89 8.48
CA ILE A 88 8.51 4.87 9.86
C ILE A 88 8.57 6.31 10.39
N ALA A 89 7.42 6.99 10.48
CA ALA A 89 7.35 8.28 11.15
C ALA A 89 7.48 8.09 12.67
N PRO A 90 8.33 8.86 13.37
CA PRO A 90 8.32 8.88 14.83
C PRO A 90 7.02 9.54 15.30
N ARG A 91 6.20 8.83 16.10
CA ARG A 91 5.12 9.49 16.86
C ARG A 91 5.44 9.47 18.35
N ALA A 92 5.38 10.64 18.96
CA ALA A 92 5.40 10.83 20.40
C ALA A 92 4.07 10.33 20.98
N SER A 93 4.06 9.14 21.57
CA SER A 93 3.00 8.68 22.46
C SER A 93 3.66 7.79 23.52
N PRO A 94 3.57 8.13 24.82
CA PRO A 94 4.42 7.55 25.85
C PRO A 94 4.02 6.14 26.29
N GLU A 95 2.91 5.58 25.80
CA GLU A 95 2.30 4.38 26.41
C GLU A 95 2.41 3.09 25.60
N ILE A 96 3.08 3.08 24.45
CA ILE A 96 3.35 1.83 23.73
C ILE A 96 4.83 1.76 23.37
N ASN A 97 5.59 0.95 24.10
CA ASN A 97 6.97 0.56 23.79
C ASN A 97 7.01 -0.43 22.60
N THR A 98 6.27 -0.10 21.54
CA THR A 98 6.17 -0.84 20.27
C THR A 98 6.24 0.17 19.12
N GLY A 99 7.30 0.98 19.13
CA GLY A 99 7.60 1.91 18.04
C GLY A 99 8.12 1.18 16.81
N CYS A 100 7.23 0.58 16.01
CA CYS A 100 7.56 0.13 14.64
C CYS A 100 6.34 -0.30 13.78
N VAL A 101 5.10 -0.22 14.28
CA VAL A 101 3.95 -0.71 13.52
C VAL A 101 2.77 0.22 13.71
N GLN A 102 2.46 1.04 12.71
CA GLN A 102 1.07 1.26 12.31
C GLN A 102 0.96 1.58 10.81
N LEU A 103 0.25 0.68 10.15
CA LEU A 103 -0.36 0.82 8.84
C LEU A 103 -1.40 1.97 8.85
N PHE A 104 -1.50 2.64 7.70
CA PHE A 104 -2.76 3.21 7.18
C PHE A 104 -3.42 4.43 7.88
N THR A 105 -2.75 5.59 8.01
CA THR A 105 -3.49 6.87 8.26
C THR A 105 -2.89 8.16 7.66
N ARG A 106 -2.19 8.11 6.51
CA ARG A 106 -2.06 9.34 5.70
C ARG A 106 -3.26 9.45 4.75
N ARG A 107 -4.28 10.21 5.18
CA ARG A 107 -5.31 10.79 4.31
C ARG A 107 -4.58 11.47 3.14
N THR A 108 -4.79 11.00 1.92
CA THR A 108 -4.50 11.79 0.72
C THR A 108 -5.52 12.92 0.67
N PRO A 109 -5.11 14.20 0.65
CA PRO A 109 -6.03 15.29 0.38
C PRO A 109 -6.23 15.34 -1.13
N ASN A 110 -7.14 14.52 -1.69
CA ASN A 110 -7.84 14.78 -2.97
C ASN A 110 -8.68 13.62 -3.54
N HIS A 111 -9.13 12.65 -2.75
CA HIS A 111 -10.29 11.84 -3.16
C HIS A 111 -11.54 12.30 -2.42
N GLN A 112 -12.08 13.44 -2.85
CA GLN A 112 -13.52 13.65 -2.70
C GLN A 112 -14.21 12.62 -3.60
N THR A 113 -14.90 11.70 -2.95
CA THR A 113 -15.84 10.75 -3.54
C THR A 113 -16.78 11.51 -4.48
N ARG A 114 -16.70 11.19 -5.78
CA ARG A 114 -17.63 11.68 -6.81
C ARG A 114 -19.04 11.06 -6.66
N ASP A 115 -19.25 10.26 -5.62
CA ASP A 115 -20.43 9.40 -5.46
C ASP A 115 -21.48 9.91 -4.44
N GLU A 116 -21.30 11.10 -3.87
CA GLU A 116 -22.27 11.66 -2.90
C GLU A 116 -23.19 12.76 -3.48
N ARG A 117 -23.07 13.08 -4.78
CA ARG A 117 -23.89 14.12 -5.42
C ARG A 117 -25.18 13.62 -6.12
N HIS A 118 -25.44 12.32 -6.16
CA HIS A 118 -26.64 11.77 -6.84
C HIS A 118 -27.70 11.14 -5.91
N HIS A 119 -27.56 11.25 -4.57
CA HIS A 119 -28.51 10.63 -3.63
C HIS A 119 -29.12 11.56 -2.58
N ARG A 120 -29.01 12.89 -2.78
CA ARG A 120 -29.58 13.90 -1.86
C ARG A 120 -30.62 14.81 -2.53
N SER A 121 -31.45 14.23 -3.40
CA SER A 121 -32.65 14.89 -3.93
C SER A 121 -33.78 13.88 -4.06
N SER A 122 -34.37 13.49 -2.92
CA SER A 122 -35.76 13.00 -2.78
C SER A 122 -35.96 12.27 -1.45
N ARG A 123 -36.46 12.97 -0.43
CA ARG A 123 -37.33 12.51 0.68
C ARG A 123 -37.32 13.59 1.78
N LYS A 124 -38.20 14.60 1.66
CA LYS A 124 -39.52 14.69 2.32
C LYS A 124 -39.40 15.11 3.80
N THR A 125 -39.44 16.43 4.02
CA THR A 125 -39.81 17.04 5.30
C THR A 125 -41.24 16.67 5.64
N LEU A 126 -41.43 16.18 6.87
CA LEU A 126 -42.68 15.80 7.48
C LEU A 126 -43.71 16.94 7.44
N VAL A 127 -44.86 16.70 6.81
CA VAL A 127 -46.09 17.44 7.07
C VAL A 127 -46.99 16.53 7.91
N THR A 128 -47.54 17.14 8.94
CA THR A 128 -48.27 16.62 10.09
C THR A 128 -49.46 15.74 9.76
N ASN A 129 -49.62 14.66 10.52
CA ASN A 129 -50.76 13.75 10.48
C ASN A 129 -51.90 14.29 11.39
N SER A 130 -53.12 14.41 10.87
CA SER A 130 -54.35 14.51 11.68
C SER A 130 -55.61 14.19 10.88
N LEU A 131 -56.25 13.10 11.30
CA LEU A 131 -57.71 12.89 11.45
C LEU A 131 -58.57 12.32 10.28
N HIS A 132 -59.17 11.16 10.62
CA HIS A 132 -60.52 10.64 10.30
C HIS A 132 -60.69 9.54 9.20
N PRO A 133 -61.66 8.59 9.37
CA PRO A 133 -61.43 7.15 9.34
C PRO A 133 -62.35 6.40 8.32
N PRO A 134 -62.77 5.13 8.55
CA PRO A 134 -62.52 3.98 7.69
C PRO A 134 -63.56 3.71 6.59
N LYS A 135 -63.13 2.84 5.66
CA LYS A 135 -63.83 2.32 4.46
C LYS A 135 -65.28 1.88 4.68
N VAL A 136 -66.15 2.18 3.70
CA VAL A 136 -67.38 1.40 3.41
C VAL A 136 -67.65 1.38 1.90
N ALA A 137 -68.09 0.20 1.44
CA ALA A 137 -68.66 -0.20 0.14
C ALA A 137 -67.70 -0.38 -1.06
#